data_AF-A0A9Q5C939-F1
#
_entry.id   AF-A0A9Q5C939-F1
#
_cell.length_a   1.000
_cell.length_b   1.000
_cell.length_c   1.000
_cell.angle_alpha   90.00
_cell.angle_beta   90.00
_cell.angle_gamma   90.00
#
_symmetry.space_group_name_H-M   'P 1'
#
loop_
_entity.id
_entity.type
_entity.pdbx_description
1 polymer ?
#
loop_
_entity_poly.entity_id
_entity_poly.type
_entity_poly.pdbx_seq_one_letter_code
_entity_poly.pdbx_strand_id
1 'polypeptide(L)'
;MIDEARQAEIYGVRPERSFEQAAAKYVVENTHKRSLKNDISRLKLLMPWIGDTSISRLNLGSLQPWIDHRRAEGAAAGTINHGLKVVRRILNLAAHEWVDEYGLSWLLTAPRIKLLPDVDKRQPYPLSWDEQEKLFEALPKHLKQMALFTVNTGCRDAEVCNLRWDWEVQVPQLKTSVFIIPSEHVKNGDERLIVLNDVAKSVVEEQRGLSNTYVFPYQDRPVQRMLNGAWLRARKSVGLDMVRVHDLKHTFGRRLRAAGVSFEDRQDLLGHRSGRITTHYSAAELTSLIEAANKVCSKSDKPDLVVMRRLRLVG
;
A
#
# COMPACT_ATOMS: atom_id res chain seq x y z
N MET A 1 -43.20 16.53 0.13
CA MET A 1 -43.60 15.12 -0.15
C MET A 1 -44.56 14.99 -1.33
N ILE A 2 -45.86 15.35 -1.26
CA ILE A 2 -46.80 15.12 -2.40
C ILE A 2 -46.42 15.96 -3.64
N ASP A 3 -45.93 17.18 -3.44
CA ASP A 3 -45.59 18.11 -4.53
C ASP A 3 -44.25 17.77 -5.22
N GLU A 4 -43.25 17.31 -4.45
CA GLU A 4 -41.94 16.87 -4.96
C GLU A 4 -42.02 15.56 -5.75
N ALA A 5 -42.81 14.60 -5.25
CA ALA A 5 -43.07 13.33 -5.94
C ALA A 5 -43.76 13.58 -7.29
N ARG A 6 -44.76 14.47 -7.30
CA ARG A 6 -45.47 14.87 -8.52
C ARG A 6 -44.57 15.61 -9.50
N GLN A 7 -43.62 16.42 -9.02
CA GLN A 7 -42.65 17.10 -9.89
C GLN A 7 -41.60 16.17 -10.50
N ALA A 8 -41.14 15.17 -9.75
CA ALA A 8 -40.21 14.16 -10.26
C ALA A 8 -40.88 13.28 -11.33
N GLU A 9 -42.10 12.81 -11.06
CA GLU A 9 -42.83 11.88 -11.93
C GLU A 9 -43.37 12.55 -13.20
N ILE A 10 -43.82 13.81 -13.13
CA ILE A 10 -44.43 14.52 -14.28
C ILE A 10 -43.41 15.37 -15.05
N TYR A 11 -42.44 15.99 -14.37
CA TYR A 11 -41.51 16.97 -14.97
C TYR A 11 -40.05 16.54 -14.97
N GLY A 12 -39.72 15.34 -14.46
CA GLY A 12 -38.35 14.83 -14.43
C GLY A 12 -37.41 15.60 -13.49
N VAL A 13 -37.96 16.32 -12.51
CA VAL A 13 -37.19 17.13 -11.55
C VAL A 13 -36.57 16.21 -10.50
N ARG A 14 -35.24 16.23 -10.38
CA ARG A 14 -34.52 15.43 -9.39
C ARG A 14 -34.75 15.99 -7.98
N PRO A 15 -35.07 15.14 -6.99
CA PRO A 15 -35.12 15.57 -5.59
C PRO A 15 -33.78 16.16 -5.14
N GLU A 16 -33.80 17.25 -4.36
CA GLU A 16 -32.59 17.75 -3.72
C GLU A 16 -32.10 16.75 -2.66
N ARG A 17 -30.80 16.44 -2.71
CA ARG A 17 -30.15 15.50 -1.78
C ARG A 17 -28.88 16.12 -1.23
N SER A 18 -28.66 16.01 0.08
CA SER A 18 -27.44 16.53 0.71
C SER A 18 -26.26 15.58 0.48
N PHE A 19 -25.04 16.10 0.64
CA PHE A 19 -23.84 15.26 0.58
C PHE A 19 -23.81 14.24 1.71
N GLU A 20 -24.36 14.56 2.88
CA GLU A 20 -24.49 13.63 3.99
C GLU A 20 -25.32 12.40 3.60
N GLN A 21 -26.49 12.60 2.96
CA GLN A 21 -27.33 11.49 2.47
C GLN A 21 -26.57 10.63 1.44
N ALA A 22 -25.86 11.27 0.51
CA ALA A 22 -25.03 10.58 -0.48
C ALA A 22 -23.88 9.80 0.17
N ALA A 23 -23.23 10.38 1.18
CA ALA A 23 -22.15 9.74 1.92
C ALA A 23 -22.65 8.55 2.76
N ALA A 24 -23.82 8.66 3.38
CA ALA A 24 -24.46 7.57 4.12
C ALA A 24 -24.76 6.38 3.19
N LYS A 25 -25.39 6.64 2.03
CA LYS A 25 -25.65 5.60 1.01
C LYS A 25 -24.35 4.93 0.54
N TYR A 26 -23.31 5.71 0.25
CA TYR A 26 -22.00 5.17 -0.11
C TYR A 26 -21.43 4.22 0.95
N VAL A 27 -21.52 4.60 2.23
CA VAL A 27 -21.00 3.77 3.33
C VAL A 27 -21.76 2.45 3.43
N VAL A 28 -23.09 2.47 3.29
CA VAL A 28 -23.93 1.27 3.34
C VAL A 28 -23.65 0.31 2.18
N GLU A 29 -23.49 0.83 0.96
CA GLU A 29 -23.24 -0.02 -0.22
C GLU A 29 -21.81 -0.56 -0.32
N ASN A 30 -20.84 0.10 0.33
CA ASN A 30 -19.42 -0.22 0.20
C ASN A 30 -18.87 -0.95 1.43
N THR A 31 -19.71 -1.63 2.22
CA THR A 31 -19.30 -2.40 3.43
C THR A 31 -18.25 -3.49 3.12
N HIS A 32 -18.29 -4.05 1.92
CA HIS A 32 -17.31 -5.02 1.40
C HIS A 32 -15.91 -4.41 1.15
N LYS A 33 -15.79 -3.07 1.06
CA LYS A 33 -14.54 -2.40 0.72
C LYS A 33 -13.59 -2.39 1.93
N ARG A 34 -12.45 -3.08 1.82
CA ARG A 34 -11.39 -3.10 2.86
C ARG A 34 -10.91 -1.72 3.30
N SER A 35 -11.00 -0.71 2.43
CA SER A 35 -10.59 0.67 2.71
C SER A 35 -11.72 1.58 3.22
N LEU A 36 -12.93 1.07 3.44
CA LEU A 36 -14.09 1.85 3.86
C LEU A 36 -13.83 2.64 5.15
N LYS A 37 -13.17 2.05 6.15
CA LYS A 37 -12.84 2.75 7.41
C LYS A 37 -12.01 4.02 7.19
N ASN A 38 -11.10 4.00 6.23
CA ASN A 38 -10.31 5.18 5.85
C ASN A 38 -11.17 6.21 5.11
N ASP A 39 -12.10 5.77 4.27
CA ASP A 39 -13.04 6.65 3.58
C ASP A 39 -13.99 7.32 4.58
N ILE A 40 -14.55 6.59 5.55
CA ILE A 40 -15.36 7.13 6.65
C ILE A 40 -14.57 8.19 7.43
N SER A 41 -13.31 7.90 7.77
CA SER A 41 -12.47 8.86 8.50
C SER A 41 -12.26 10.16 7.71
N ARG A 42 -12.13 10.07 6.38
CA ARG A 42 -12.02 11.25 5.50
C ARG A 42 -13.35 11.98 5.37
N LEU A 43 -14.46 11.25 5.26
CA LEU A 43 -15.80 11.81 5.21
C LEU A 43 -16.10 12.60 6.48
N LYS A 44 -15.75 12.09 7.66
CA LYS A 44 -15.89 12.82 8.94
C LYS A 44 -15.18 14.18 8.93
N LEU A 45 -14.01 14.28 8.29
CA LEU A 45 -13.30 15.57 8.14
C LEU A 45 -13.98 16.52 7.15
N LEU A 46 -14.75 15.99 6.20
CA LEU A 46 -15.46 16.75 5.17
C LEU A 46 -16.86 17.18 5.63
N MET A 47 -17.54 16.38 6.46
CA MET A 47 -18.94 16.61 6.86
C MET A 47 -19.20 18.04 7.38
N PRO A 48 -18.36 18.64 8.26
CA PRO A 48 -18.61 20.00 8.76
C PRO A 48 -18.60 21.09 7.68
N TRP A 49 -18.05 20.80 6.50
CA TRP A 49 -17.84 21.76 5.43
C TRP A 49 -18.84 21.61 4.29
N ILE A 50 -19.24 20.37 3.98
CA ILE A 50 -20.05 20.07 2.80
C ILE A 50 -21.25 19.16 3.08
N GLY A 51 -21.43 18.65 4.31
CA GLY A 51 -22.46 17.66 4.65
C GLY A 51 -23.87 18.11 4.26
N ASP A 52 -24.24 19.33 4.65
CA ASP A 52 -25.56 19.93 4.36
C ASP A 52 -25.67 20.49 2.93
N THR A 53 -24.58 20.52 2.17
CA THR A 53 -24.61 21.06 0.81
C THR A 53 -25.31 20.09 -0.13
N SER A 54 -26.26 20.60 -0.90
CA SER A 54 -26.91 19.84 -1.97
C SER A 54 -25.89 19.34 -2.99
N ILE A 55 -25.95 18.04 -3.34
CA ILE A 55 -25.00 17.42 -4.27
C ILE A 55 -25.03 18.02 -5.67
N SER A 56 -26.15 18.66 -6.06
CA SER A 56 -26.28 19.38 -7.33
C SER A 56 -25.51 20.71 -7.35
N ARG A 57 -25.23 21.30 -6.18
CA ARG A 57 -24.51 22.57 -6.03
C ARG A 57 -23.02 22.38 -5.70
N LEU A 58 -22.63 21.16 -5.33
CA LEU A 58 -21.24 20.86 -5.02
C LEU A 58 -20.32 21.09 -6.21
N ASN A 59 -19.25 21.82 -5.98
CA ASN A 59 -18.20 22.07 -6.96
C ASN A 59 -16.86 22.27 -6.25
N LEU A 60 -15.80 22.57 -7.01
CA LEU A 60 -14.47 22.78 -6.44
C LEU A 60 -14.45 23.98 -5.47
N GLY A 61 -15.21 25.04 -5.73
CA GLY A 61 -15.35 26.20 -4.86
C GLY A 61 -15.95 25.84 -3.51
N SER A 62 -16.97 24.98 -3.46
CA SER A 62 -17.55 24.47 -2.21
C SER A 62 -16.53 23.69 -1.35
N LEU A 63 -15.53 23.08 -1.99
CA LEU A 63 -14.47 22.31 -1.31
C LEU A 63 -13.27 23.18 -0.92
N GLN A 64 -13.16 24.40 -1.44
CA GLN A 64 -12.00 25.27 -1.25
C GLN A 64 -11.77 25.64 0.22
N PRO A 65 -12.81 25.99 1.03
CA PRO A 65 -12.62 26.27 2.46
C PRO A 65 -12.01 25.07 3.22
N TRP A 66 -12.47 23.86 2.92
CA TRP A 66 -11.90 22.63 3.50
C TRP A 66 -10.45 22.41 3.06
N ILE A 67 -10.15 22.61 1.77
CA ILE A 67 -8.78 22.48 1.24
C ILE A 67 -7.83 23.45 1.97
N ASP A 68 -8.23 24.71 2.13
CA ASP A 68 -7.40 25.74 2.73
C ASP A 68 -7.23 25.52 4.24
N HIS A 69 -8.28 25.07 4.92
CA HIS A 69 -8.19 24.62 6.30
C HIS A 69 -7.18 23.47 6.47
N ARG A 70 -7.28 22.42 5.63
CA ARG A 70 -6.34 21.29 5.69
C ARG A 70 -4.89 21.69 5.36
N ARG A 71 -4.70 22.68 4.50
CA ARG A 71 -3.37 23.25 4.21
C ARG A 71 -2.82 24.02 5.40
N ALA A 72 -3.66 24.82 6.07
CA ALA A 72 -3.26 25.55 7.28
C ALA A 72 -2.84 24.60 8.41
N GLU A 73 -3.43 23.40 8.49
CA GLU A 73 -3.01 22.33 9.40
C GLU A 73 -1.73 21.57 8.94
N GLY A 74 -1.11 21.98 7.83
CA GLY A 74 0.10 21.34 7.31
C GLY A 74 -0.13 19.98 6.62
N ALA A 75 -1.37 19.67 6.22
CA ALA A 75 -1.63 18.40 5.52
C ALA A 75 -1.02 18.40 4.11
N ALA A 76 -0.27 17.34 3.78
CA ALA A 76 0.29 17.16 2.45
C ALA A 76 -0.80 17.07 1.36
N ALA A 77 -0.47 17.52 0.14
CA ALA A 77 -1.40 17.52 -1.00
C ALA A 77 -2.01 16.14 -1.29
N GLY A 78 -1.21 15.07 -1.18
CA GLY A 78 -1.69 13.69 -1.30
C GLY A 78 -2.77 13.32 -0.28
N THR A 79 -2.64 13.78 0.97
CA THR A 79 -3.63 13.56 2.04
C THR A 79 -4.96 14.25 1.73
N ILE A 80 -4.91 15.51 1.30
CA ILE A 80 -6.10 16.27 0.87
C ILE A 80 -6.75 15.58 -0.33
N ASN A 81 -5.94 15.19 -1.32
CA ASN A 81 -6.40 14.48 -2.50
C ASN A 81 -7.12 13.16 -2.17
N HIS A 82 -6.79 12.47 -1.08
CA HIS A 82 -7.55 11.30 -0.66
C HIS A 82 -8.99 11.64 -0.25
N GLY A 83 -9.23 12.76 0.44
CA GLY A 83 -10.59 13.23 0.71
C GLY A 83 -11.33 13.61 -0.57
N LEU A 84 -10.70 14.40 -1.44
CA LEU A 84 -11.28 14.78 -2.74
C LEU A 84 -11.65 13.58 -3.62
N LYS A 85 -10.86 12.50 -3.58
CA LYS A 85 -11.16 11.26 -4.30
C LYS A 85 -12.42 10.57 -3.78
N VAL A 86 -12.68 10.60 -2.47
CA VAL A 86 -13.91 10.03 -1.89
C VAL A 86 -15.13 10.83 -2.33
N VAL A 87 -15.08 12.16 -2.22
CA VAL A 87 -16.15 13.05 -2.72
C VAL A 87 -16.40 12.79 -4.20
N ARG A 88 -15.34 12.74 -5.01
CA ARG A 88 -15.45 12.44 -6.44
C ARG A 88 -16.12 11.09 -6.69
N ARG A 89 -15.75 10.02 -5.98
CA ARG A 89 -16.38 8.71 -6.15
C ARG A 89 -17.87 8.77 -5.83
N ILE A 90 -18.25 9.40 -4.73
CA ILE A 90 -19.66 9.57 -4.33
C ILE A 90 -20.46 10.32 -5.40
N LEU A 91 -19.94 11.44 -5.92
CA LEU A 91 -20.65 12.21 -6.95
C LEU A 91 -20.74 11.47 -8.29
N ASN A 92 -19.75 10.64 -8.64
CA ASN A 92 -19.84 9.78 -9.82
C ASN A 92 -20.87 8.65 -9.63
N LEU A 93 -20.93 8.05 -8.44
CA LEU A 93 -21.98 7.07 -8.11
C LEU A 93 -23.36 7.71 -8.22
N ALA A 94 -23.54 8.89 -7.65
CA ALA A 94 -24.79 9.65 -7.74
C ALA A 94 -25.18 9.97 -9.19
N ALA A 95 -24.20 10.24 -10.06
CA ALA A 95 -24.45 10.60 -11.45
C ALA A 95 -24.71 9.41 -12.37
N HIS A 96 -24.14 8.24 -12.08
CA HIS A 96 -24.05 7.15 -13.05
C HIS A 96 -24.61 5.81 -12.56
N GLU A 97 -24.66 5.57 -11.26
CA GLU A 97 -25.04 4.26 -10.70
C GLU A 97 -26.30 4.37 -9.82
N TRP A 98 -26.51 5.47 -9.10
CA TRP A 98 -27.65 5.64 -8.20
C TRP A 98 -28.85 6.23 -8.92
N VAL A 99 -29.89 5.41 -9.01
CA VAL A 99 -31.19 5.76 -9.56
C VAL A 99 -32.21 5.76 -8.43
N ASP A 100 -33.15 6.70 -8.46
CA ASP A 100 -34.27 6.74 -7.51
C ASP A 100 -35.51 6.00 -8.02
N GLU A 101 -36.58 6.03 -7.23
CA GLU A 101 -37.83 5.33 -7.54
C GLU A 101 -38.50 5.81 -8.84
N TYR A 102 -38.11 6.99 -9.36
CA TYR A 102 -38.61 7.58 -10.60
C TYR A 102 -37.73 7.27 -11.81
N GLY A 103 -36.70 6.42 -11.66
CA GLY A 103 -35.78 6.11 -12.75
C GLY A 103 -34.77 7.23 -13.04
N LEU A 104 -34.66 8.25 -12.18
CA LEU A 104 -33.73 9.35 -12.35
C LEU A 104 -32.45 9.14 -11.55
N SER A 105 -31.31 9.48 -12.16
CA SER A 105 -30.04 9.53 -11.45
C SER A 105 -30.08 10.55 -10.31
N TRP A 106 -29.41 10.25 -9.19
CA TRP A 106 -29.36 11.17 -8.04
C TRP A 106 -28.71 12.51 -8.38
N LEU A 107 -27.80 12.52 -9.34
CA LEU A 107 -27.14 13.71 -9.87
C LEU A 107 -27.19 13.69 -11.40
N LEU A 108 -27.43 14.82 -12.05
CA LEU A 108 -27.45 14.87 -13.52
C LEU A 108 -26.04 14.67 -14.10
N THR A 109 -25.03 15.30 -13.53
CA THR A 109 -23.64 15.19 -13.98
C THR A 109 -22.70 15.44 -12.81
N ALA A 110 -21.66 14.61 -12.69
CA ALA A 110 -20.64 14.79 -11.67
C ALA A 110 -19.74 16.01 -11.98
N PRO A 111 -19.52 16.95 -11.04
CA PRO A 111 -18.67 18.10 -11.27
C PRO A 111 -17.19 17.69 -11.38
N ARG A 112 -16.44 18.43 -12.19
CA ARG A 112 -14.98 18.22 -12.31
C ARG A 112 -14.25 18.79 -11.10
N ILE A 113 -13.98 17.95 -10.11
CA ILE A 113 -13.12 18.29 -8.96
C ILE A 113 -11.66 18.07 -9.37
N LYS A 114 -10.83 19.10 -9.48
CA LYS A 114 -9.39 18.94 -9.80
C LYS A 114 -8.61 18.50 -8.55
N LEU A 115 -7.67 17.55 -8.68
CA LEU A 115 -6.76 17.18 -7.59
C LEU A 115 -5.62 18.20 -7.49
N LEU A 116 -5.11 18.39 -6.28
CA LEU A 116 -3.92 19.18 -6.02
C LEU A 116 -2.68 18.50 -6.63
N PRO A 117 -1.73 19.26 -7.18
CA PRO A 117 -0.47 18.70 -7.68
C PRO A 117 0.31 18.07 -6.53
N ASP A 118 0.75 16.82 -6.72
CA ASP A 118 1.50 16.05 -5.72
C ASP A 118 2.99 16.12 -6.05
N VAL A 119 3.59 17.28 -5.78
CA VAL A 119 4.99 17.60 -6.13
C VAL A 119 6.01 17.04 -5.14
N ASP A 120 5.57 16.67 -3.93
CA ASP A 120 6.44 16.24 -2.83
C ASP A 120 6.52 14.72 -2.68
N LYS A 121 6.28 13.98 -3.77
CA LYS A 121 6.46 12.53 -3.76
C LYS A 121 7.93 12.20 -3.48
N ARG A 122 8.16 11.68 -2.28
CA ARG A 122 9.47 11.21 -1.88
C ARG A 122 9.95 10.12 -2.84
N GLN A 123 11.18 10.30 -3.34
CA GLN A 123 11.83 9.32 -4.19
C GLN A 123 12.21 8.07 -3.40
N PRO A 124 12.18 6.87 -4.04
CA PRO A 124 12.72 5.65 -3.45
C PRO A 124 14.16 5.85 -2.96
N TYR A 125 14.50 5.28 -1.81
CA TYR A 125 15.84 5.34 -1.24
C TYR A 125 16.42 3.93 -1.08
N PRO A 126 16.98 3.30 -2.13
CA PRO A 126 17.72 2.04 -1.98
C PRO A 126 18.95 2.23 -1.10
N LEU A 127 19.18 1.33 -0.13
CA LEU A 127 20.33 1.37 0.76
C LEU A 127 21.59 0.86 0.05
N SER A 128 22.74 1.44 0.38
CA SER A 128 24.04 0.81 0.13
C SER A 128 24.26 -0.40 1.06
N TRP A 129 25.32 -1.18 0.81
CA TRP A 129 25.70 -2.27 1.72
C TRP A 129 26.15 -1.75 3.09
N ASP A 130 26.94 -0.69 3.13
CA ASP A 130 27.39 -0.03 4.37
C ASP A 130 26.21 0.55 5.18
N GLU A 131 25.26 1.21 4.52
CA GLU A 131 24.05 1.72 5.18
C GLU A 131 23.18 0.58 5.74
N GLN A 132 23.07 -0.53 5.01
CA GLN A 132 22.37 -1.73 5.48
C GLN A 132 23.04 -2.32 6.72
N GLU A 133 24.37 -2.50 6.68
CA GLU A 133 25.16 -3.08 7.77
C GLU A 133 24.99 -2.26 9.05
N LYS A 134 25.25 -0.95 8.98
CA LYS A 134 25.05 -0.01 10.10
C LYS A 134 23.64 -0.06 10.67
N LEU A 135 22.62 0.02 9.81
CA LEU A 135 21.23 -0.03 10.25
C LEU A 135 20.91 -1.37 10.93
N PHE A 136 21.34 -2.48 10.35
CA PHE A 136 20.99 -3.82 10.82
C PHE A 136 21.69 -4.16 12.13
N GLU A 137 22.90 -3.67 12.36
CA GLU A 137 23.60 -3.79 13.65
C GLU A 137 22.93 -2.99 14.77
N ALA A 138 22.34 -1.83 14.44
CA ALA A 138 21.61 -1.02 15.40
C ALA A 138 20.20 -1.55 15.74
N LEU A 139 19.67 -2.52 14.96
CA LEU A 139 18.35 -3.10 15.19
C LEU A 139 18.39 -4.22 16.25
N PRO A 140 17.35 -4.35 17.09
CA PRO A 140 17.21 -5.51 17.97
C PRO A 140 17.05 -6.80 17.15
N LYS A 141 17.49 -7.94 17.71
CA LYS A 141 17.57 -9.24 17.00
C LYS A 141 16.32 -9.57 16.16
N HIS A 142 15.12 -9.46 16.73
CA HIS A 142 13.87 -9.76 16.00
C HIS A 142 13.66 -8.84 14.78
N LEU A 143 13.87 -7.52 14.91
CA LEU A 143 13.75 -6.60 13.77
C LEU A 143 14.89 -6.78 12.76
N LYS A 144 16.10 -7.13 13.21
CA LYS A 144 17.22 -7.43 12.31
C LYS A 144 16.89 -8.61 11.39
N GLN A 145 16.32 -9.69 11.93
CA GLN A 145 15.89 -10.85 11.15
C GLN A 145 14.77 -10.49 10.16
N MET A 146 13.75 -9.75 10.62
CA MET A 146 12.69 -9.26 9.73
C MET A 146 13.24 -8.35 8.61
N ALA A 147 14.19 -7.45 8.93
CA ALA A 147 14.81 -6.56 7.96
C ALA A 147 15.64 -7.33 6.93
N LEU A 148 16.40 -8.33 7.37
CA LEU A 148 17.20 -9.20 6.51
C LEU A 148 16.31 -10.04 5.58
N PHE A 149 15.21 -10.58 6.09
CA PHE A 149 14.21 -11.22 5.24
C PHE A 149 13.60 -10.25 4.23
N THR A 150 13.20 -9.06 4.67
CA THR A 150 12.54 -8.06 3.82
C THR A 150 13.43 -7.59 2.67
N VAL A 151 14.72 -7.31 2.93
CA VAL A 151 15.67 -6.84 1.92
C VAL A 151 16.04 -7.90 0.89
N ASN A 152 15.75 -9.18 1.17
CA ASN A 152 16.00 -10.33 0.30
C ASN A 152 14.76 -10.89 -0.38
N THR A 153 13.56 -10.42 -0.01
CA THR A 153 12.28 -10.92 -0.57
C THR A 153 11.41 -9.82 -1.16
N GLY A 154 11.70 -8.54 -0.85
CA GLY A 154 10.91 -7.41 -1.31
C GLY A 154 9.51 -7.33 -0.73
N CYS A 155 9.25 -8.05 0.37
CA CYS A 155 7.95 -8.08 1.03
C CYS A 155 7.56 -6.70 1.57
N ARG A 156 6.25 -6.46 1.66
CA ARG A 156 5.69 -5.28 2.34
C ARG A 156 5.74 -5.50 3.86
N ASP A 157 5.78 -4.41 4.62
CA ASP A 157 5.81 -4.43 6.09
C ASP A 157 4.73 -5.35 6.69
N ALA A 158 3.48 -5.21 6.23
CA ALA A 158 2.37 -6.05 6.68
C ALA A 158 2.50 -7.53 6.30
N GLU A 159 3.13 -7.84 5.16
CA GLU A 159 3.35 -9.23 4.71
C GLU A 159 4.32 -9.93 5.65
N VAL A 160 5.43 -9.27 6.00
CA VAL A 160 6.45 -9.84 6.92
C VAL A 160 5.93 -9.90 8.36
N CYS A 161 5.26 -8.84 8.82
CA CYS A 161 4.70 -8.76 10.17
C CYS A 161 3.66 -9.85 10.48
N ASN A 162 2.94 -10.32 9.47
CA ASN A 162 1.88 -11.32 9.63
C ASN A 162 2.22 -12.67 9.00
N LEU A 163 3.46 -12.89 8.53
CA LEU A 163 3.86 -14.12 7.86
C LEU A 163 3.66 -15.32 8.80
N ARG A 164 3.00 -16.37 8.29
CA ARG A 164 2.62 -17.54 9.07
C ARG A 164 3.19 -18.84 8.51
N TRP A 165 3.35 -19.84 9.37
CA TRP A 165 3.85 -21.16 8.99
C TRP A 165 2.86 -21.97 8.15
N ASP A 166 1.56 -21.78 8.32
CA ASP A 166 0.52 -22.44 7.51
C ASP A 166 0.48 -21.95 6.05
N TRP A 167 1.18 -20.85 5.74
CA TRP A 167 1.35 -20.35 4.38
C TRP A 167 2.61 -20.90 3.68
N GLU A 168 3.43 -21.68 4.38
CA GLU A 168 4.63 -22.27 3.83
C GLU A 168 4.30 -23.52 3.02
N VAL A 169 4.82 -23.58 1.79
CA VAL A 169 4.69 -24.73 0.89
C VAL A 169 6.08 -25.32 0.66
N GLN A 170 6.26 -26.57 1.06
CA GLN A 170 7.49 -27.32 0.80
C GLN A 170 7.60 -27.68 -0.67
N VAL A 171 8.79 -27.52 -1.25
CA VAL A 171 9.13 -27.90 -2.63
C VAL A 171 10.32 -28.87 -2.59
N PRO A 172 10.08 -30.16 -2.28
CA PRO A 172 11.14 -31.13 -2.03
C PRO A 172 12.13 -31.28 -3.19
N GLN A 173 11.66 -31.14 -4.44
CA GLN A 173 12.48 -31.24 -5.65
C GLN A 173 13.58 -30.17 -5.70
N LEU A 174 13.32 -29.00 -5.10
CA LEU A 174 14.25 -27.87 -5.03
C LEU A 174 14.93 -27.78 -3.66
N LYS A 175 14.68 -28.75 -2.76
CA LYS A 175 15.20 -28.76 -1.37
C LYS A 175 14.96 -27.43 -0.65
N THR A 176 13.82 -26.80 -0.90
CA THR A 176 13.47 -25.48 -0.36
C THR A 176 11.97 -25.38 -0.11
N SER A 177 11.53 -24.27 0.43
CA SER A 177 10.13 -23.89 0.55
C SER A 177 9.88 -22.50 -0.03
N VAL A 178 8.60 -22.20 -0.24
CA VAL A 178 8.09 -20.88 -0.61
C VAL A 178 6.95 -20.52 0.31
N PHE A 179 6.58 -19.24 0.40
CA PHE A 179 5.34 -18.85 1.06
C PHE A 179 4.30 -18.39 0.05
N ILE A 180 3.05 -18.79 0.23
CA ILE A 180 1.91 -18.29 -0.55
C ILE A 180 0.98 -17.56 0.41
N ILE A 181 1.02 -16.23 0.40
CA ILE A 181 0.13 -15.43 1.22
C ILE A 181 -1.25 -15.40 0.56
N PRO A 182 -2.32 -15.79 1.27
CA PRO A 182 -3.68 -15.77 0.75
C PRO A 182 -4.15 -14.37 0.33
N SER A 183 -5.01 -14.31 -0.69
CA SER A 183 -5.53 -13.06 -1.29
C SER A 183 -6.22 -12.12 -0.28
N GLU A 184 -6.85 -12.66 0.77
CA GLU A 184 -7.47 -11.93 1.87
C GLU A 184 -6.46 -11.10 2.67
N HIS A 185 -5.20 -11.55 2.71
CA HIS A 185 -4.11 -10.92 3.46
C HIS A 185 -3.23 -10.02 2.58
N VAL A 186 -3.42 -10.02 1.27
CA VAL A 186 -2.67 -9.17 0.33
C VAL A 186 -3.48 -7.92 -0.05
N LYS A 187 -2.81 -6.76 -0.08
CA LYS A 187 -3.44 -5.44 -0.34
C LYS A 187 -4.24 -5.38 -1.65
N ASN A 188 -3.83 -6.13 -2.67
CA ASN A 188 -4.41 -6.05 -4.01
C ASN A 188 -5.45 -7.15 -4.29
N GLY A 189 -5.70 -8.07 -3.35
CA GLY A 189 -6.65 -9.16 -3.53
C GLY A 189 -6.18 -10.28 -4.45
N ASP A 190 -4.90 -10.30 -4.83
CA ASP A 190 -4.27 -11.39 -5.56
C ASP A 190 -3.34 -12.14 -4.58
N GLU A 191 -3.18 -13.46 -4.71
CA GLU A 191 -2.21 -14.22 -3.90
C GLU A 191 -0.77 -13.69 -4.09
N ARG A 192 0.07 -13.87 -3.06
CA ARG A 192 1.46 -13.41 -3.07
C ARG A 192 2.39 -14.60 -2.82
N LEU A 193 3.03 -15.08 -3.88
CA LEU A 193 4.18 -15.98 -3.78
C LEU A 193 5.39 -15.22 -3.23
N ILE A 194 6.08 -15.75 -2.23
CA ILE A 194 7.37 -15.28 -1.75
C ILE A 194 8.37 -16.42 -1.96
N VAL A 195 9.32 -16.17 -2.85
CA VAL A 195 10.46 -17.05 -3.09
C VAL A 195 11.56 -16.72 -2.09
N LEU A 196 12.20 -17.77 -1.56
CA LEU A 196 13.30 -17.65 -0.62
C LEU A 196 14.63 -17.79 -1.37
N ASN A 197 15.42 -16.71 -1.39
CA ASN A 197 16.84 -16.82 -1.70
C ASN A 197 17.59 -17.43 -0.50
N ASP A 198 18.87 -17.78 -0.67
CA ASP A 198 19.64 -18.52 0.34
C ASP A 198 19.70 -17.78 1.69
N VAL A 199 19.81 -16.45 1.66
CA VAL A 199 19.81 -15.62 2.87
C VAL A 199 18.44 -15.63 3.55
N ALA A 200 17.36 -15.41 2.79
CA ALA A 200 16.00 -15.42 3.32
C ALA A 200 15.63 -16.80 3.89
N LYS A 201 16.09 -17.88 3.24
CA LYS A 201 15.92 -19.25 3.73
C LYS A 201 16.62 -19.46 5.07
N SER A 202 17.88 -19.04 5.21
CA SER A 202 18.60 -19.10 6.48
C SER A 202 17.87 -18.37 7.60
N VAL A 203 17.33 -17.17 7.31
CA VAL A 203 16.53 -16.40 8.27
C VAL A 203 15.28 -17.17 8.70
N VAL A 204 14.55 -17.77 7.75
CA VAL A 204 13.34 -18.57 8.05
C VAL A 204 13.68 -19.77 8.94
N GLU A 205 14.76 -20.48 8.64
CA GLU A 205 15.19 -21.62 9.46
C GLU A 205 15.60 -21.20 10.88
N GLU A 206 16.23 -20.04 11.05
CA GLU A 206 16.53 -19.47 12.37
C GLU A 206 15.27 -19.08 13.17
N GLN A 207 14.12 -18.92 12.53
CA GLN A 207 12.86 -18.63 13.21
C GLN A 207 12.10 -19.88 13.67
N ARG A 208 12.51 -21.08 13.24
CA ARG A 208 11.84 -22.33 13.62
C ARG A 208 11.83 -22.51 15.13
N GLY A 209 10.69 -22.95 15.67
CA GLY A 209 10.51 -23.20 17.10
C GLY A 209 10.28 -21.95 17.96
N LEU A 210 10.37 -20.73 17.41
CA LEU A 210 10.07 -19.50 18.17
C LEU A 210 8.58 -19.26 18.37
N SER A 211 7.73 -19.74 17.45
CA SER A 211 6.27 -19.74 17.55
C SER A 211 5.71 -20.82 16.63
N ASN A 212 4.54 -21.36 16.99
CA ASN A 212 3.82 -22.35 16.17
C ASN A 212 2.99 -21.71 15.05
N THR A 213 2.74 -20.39 15.11
CA THR A 213 1.86 -19.71 14.15
C THR A 213 2.62 -18.72 13.26
N TYR A 214 3.44 -17.86 13.85
CA TYR A 214 4.09 -16.77 13.11
C TYR A 214 5.55 -17.08 12.82
N VAL A 215 6.00 -16.72 11.62
CA VAL A 215 7.42 -16.82 11.25
C VAL A 215 8.25 -15.80 12.02
N PHE A 216 7.74 -14.57 12.20
CA PHE A 216 8.45 -13.52 12.94
C PHE A 216 7.68 -13.08 14.20
N PRO A 217 7.68 -13.88 15.27
CA PRO A 217 6.99 -13.54 16.51
C PRO A 217 7.78 -12.51 17.34
N TYR A 218 7.06 -11.72 18.11
CA TYR A 218 7.58 -10.96 19.23
C TYR A 218 6.71 -11.26 20.45
N GLN A 219 7.28 -11.96 21.43
CA GLN A 219 6.54 -12.45 22.61
C GLN A 219 5.30 -13.28 22.19
N ASP A 220 5.49 -14.21 21.24
CA ASP A 220 4.46 -15.09 20.66
C ASP A 220 3.26 -14.34 20.00
N ARG A 221 3.46 -13.08 19.63
CA ARG A 221 2.49 -12.26 18.90
C ARG A 221 3.11 -11.68 17.63
N PRO A 222 2.32 -11.37 16.60
CA PRO A 222 2.84 -10.71 15.42
C PRO A 222 3.29 -9.29 15.77
N VAL A 223 4.40 -8.85 15.18
CA VAL A 223 4.81 -7.44 15.25
C VAL A 223 3.78 -6.61 14.48
N GLN A 224 3.21 -5.55 15.08
CA GLN A 224 2.18 -4.76 14.37
C GLN A 224 2.72 -3.97 13.17
N ARG A 225 3.97 -3.50 13.27
CA ARG A 225 4.69 -2.76 12.23
C ARG A 225 6.19 -2.80 12.50
N MET A 226 7.00 -3.00 11.48
CA MET A 226 8.47 -2.92 11.62
C MET A 226 8.94 -1.48 11.85
N LEU A 227 8.26 -0.48 11.28
CA LEU A 227 8.58 0.95 11.49
C LEU A 227 8.12 1.43 12.88
N ASN A 228 8.48 0.71 13.95
CA ASN A 228 8.13 1.02 15.33
C ASN A 228 9.19 1.88 16.03
N GLY A 229 9.02 2.14 17.33
CA GLY A 229 9.96 2.97 18.09
C GLY A 229 11.41 2.45 18.08
N ALA A 230 11.62 1.13 18.03
CA ALA A 230 12.97 0.55 17.97
C ALA A 230 13.63 0.83 16.62
N TRP A 231 12.92 0.67 15.50
CA TRP A 231 13.42 1.07 14.18
C TRP A 231 13.76 2.56 14.13
N LEU A 232 12.89 3.42 14.66
CA LEU A 232 13.10 4.88 14.67
C LEU A 232 14.36 5.27 15.46
N ARG A 233 14.64 4.60 16.58
CA ARG A 233 15.87 4.82 17.35
C ARG A 233 17.11 4.31 16.60
N ALA A 234 17.05 3.09 16.06
CA ALA A 234 18.16 2.48 15.34
C ALA A 234 18.59 3.30 14.11
N ARG A 235 17.63 3.75 13.29
CA ARG A 235 17.97 4.58 12.12
C ARG A 235 18.56 5.94 12.52
N LYS A 236 18.13 6.50 13.66
CA LYS A 236 18.64 7.78 14.16
C LYS A 236 20.07 7.64 14.68
N SER A 237 20.40 6.55 15.38
CA SER A 237 21.74 6.34 15.92
C SER A 237 22.82 6.15 14.85
N VAL A 238 22.43 5.85 13.61
CA VAL A 238 23.35 5.68 12.48
C VAL A 238 23.21 6.74 11.39
N GLY A 239 22.49 7.84 11.67
CA GLY A 239 22.33 8.97 10.73
C GLY A 239 21.44 8.67 9.51
N LEU A 240 20.56 7.68 9.60
CA LEU A 240 19.63 7.22 8.57
C LEU A 240 18.17 7.58 8.89
N ASP A 241 17.95 8.76 9.48
CA ASP A 241 16.65 9.29 9.97
C ASP A 241 15.48 9.15 9.00
N MET A 242 15.78 9.11 7.70
CA MET A 242 14.77 9.09 6.67
C MET A 242 14.43 7.67 6.21
N VAL A 243 15.24 6.65 6.49
CA VAL A 243 15.03 5.27 6.00
C VAL A 243 13.76 4.65 6.56
N ARG A 244 12.95 4.07 5.67
CA ARG A 244 11.69 3.36 5.95
C ARG A 244 11.85 1.87 5.67
N VAL A 245 10.96 1.05 6.24
CA VAL A 245 10.91 -0.39 5.92
C VAL A 245 10.71 -0.63 4.42
N HIS A 246 9.92 0.21 3.75
CA HIS A 246 9.68 0.10 2.31
C HIS A 246 10.93 0.38 1.45
N ASP A 247 11.92 1.07 2.01
CA ASP A 247 13.20 1.28 1.33
C ASP A 247 14.00 -0.04 1.20
N LEU A 248 13.75 -1.04 2.07
CA LEU A 248 14.30 -2.39 1.89
C LEU A 248 13.75 -3.08 0.64
N LYS A 249 12.44 -2.92 0.36
CA LYS A 249 11.84 -3.41 -0.89
C LYS A 249 12.45 -2.72 -2.11
N HIS A 250 12.64 -1.40 -2.05
CA HIS A 250 13.30 -0.66 -3.11
C HIS A 250 14.76 -1.11 -3.29
N THR A 251 15.45 -1.43 -2.20
CA THR A 251 16.80 -1.99 -2.21
C THR A 251 16.84 -3.32 -2.95
N PHE A 252 15.95 -4.26 -2.61
CA PHE A 252 15.83 -5.54 -3.30
C PHE A 252 15.60 -5.36 -4.81
N GLY A 253 14.59 -4.57 -5.19
CA GLY A 253 14.27 -4.32 -6.59
C GLY A 253 15.40 -3.64 -7.37
N ARG A 254 16.17 -2.75 -6.71
CA ARG A 254 17.32 -2.08 -7.32
C ARG A 254 18.51 -3.03 -7.48
N ARG A 255 18.77 -3.91 -6.51
CA ARG A 255 19.81 -4.95 -6.60
C ARG A 255 19.49 -5.95 -7.71
N LEU A 256 18.25 -6.44 -7.80
CA LEU A 256 17.82 -7.31 -8.89
C LEU A 256 18.04 -6.66 -10.26
N ARG A 257 17.72 -5.36 -10.37
CA ARG A 257 17.95 -4.59 -11.61
C ARG A 257 19.45 -4.54 -11.95
N ALA A 258 20.30 -4.24 -10.98
CA ALA A 258 21.75 -4.15 -11.16
C ALA A 258 22.37 -5.53 -11.51
N ALA A 259 21.78 -6.60 -10.98
CA ALA A 259 22.15 -7.98 -11.29
C ALA A 259 21.67 -8.47 -12.68
N GLY A 260 20.97 -7.63 -13.44
CA GLY A 260 20.47 -7.98 -14.78
C GLY A 260 19.26 -8.90 -14.78
N VAL A 261 18.52 -9.00 -13.67
CA VAL A 261 17.27 -9.76 -13.62
C VAL A 261 16.22 -9.08 -14.50
N SER A 262 15.49 -9.89 -15.27
CA SER A 262 14.50 -9.42 -16.23
C SER A 262 13.45 -8.52 -15.56
N PHE A 263 12.78 -7.66 -16.32
CA PHE A 263 11.71 -6.83 -15.75
C PHE A 263 10.55 -7.70 -15.23
N GLU A 264 10.23 -8.78 -15.94
CA GLU A 264 9.15 -9.72 -15.62
C GLU A 264 9.42 -10.44 -14.30
N ASP A 265 10.57 -11.11 -14.15
CA ASP A 265 10.93 -11.79 -12.91
C ASP A 265 11.01 -10.82 -11.73
N ARG A 266 11.44 -9.56 -11.97
CA ARG A 266 11.42 -8.52 -10.93
C ARG A 266 10.01 -8.14 -10.51
N GLN A 267 9.02 -8.10 -11.41
CA GLN A 267 7.63 -7.87 -11.02
C GLN A 267 7.14 -9.00 -10.13
N ASP A 268 7.44 -10.24 -10.50
CA ASP A 268 6.98 -11.43 -9.78
C ASP A 268 7.63 -11.52 -8.40
N LEU A 269 8.96 -11.36 -8.31
CA LEU A 269 9.69 -11.33 -7.03
C LEU A 269 9.21 -10.19 -6.11
N LEU A 270 8.90 -9.01 -6.66
CA LEU A 270 8.39 -7.86 -5.87
C LEU A 270 6.88 -7.94 -5.58
N GLY A 271 6.16 -8.96 -6.04
CA GLY A 271 4.72 -9.06 -5.85
C GLY A 271 3.98 -7.84 -6.41
N HIS A 272 4.41 -7.40 -7.59
CA HIS A 272 3.66 -6.46 -8.41
C HIS A 272 2.57 -7.24 -9.16
N ARG A 273 1.48 -6.54 -9.49
CA ARG A 273 0.40 -7.15 -10.26
C ARG A 273 0.91 -7.41 -11.68
N SER A 274 1.35 -8.63 -11.95
CA SER A 274 1.60 -9.12 -13.29
C SER A 274 0.43 -10.04 -13.65
N GLY A 275 -0.11 -9.93 -14.86
CA GLY A 275 -1.17 -10.84 -15.33
C GLY A 275 -0.70 -12.29 -15.53
N ARG A 276 0.55 -12.60 -15.14
CA ARG A 276 1.19 -13.91 -15.23
C ARG A 276 1.08 -14.73 -13.95
N ILE A 277 0.90 -14.09 -12.80
CA ILE A 277 0.80 -14.81 -11.53
C ILE A 277 -0.57 -15.49 -11.48
N THR A 278 -0.57 -16.76 -11.85
CA THR A 278 -1.65 -17.70 -11.59
C THR A 278 -1.22 -18.60 -10.44
N THR A 279 -2.17 -19.20 -9.74
CA THR A 279 -1.98 -20.09 -8.57
C THR A 279 -1.20 -21.38 -8.86
N HIS A 280 -0.62 -21.52 -10.06
CA HIS A 280 0.10 -22.71 -10.51
C HIS A 280 1.50 -22.34 -10.97
N TYR A 281 2.45 -22.34 -10.05
CA TYR A 281 3.88 -22.25 -10.39
C TYR A 281 4.44 -23.64 -10.65
N SER A 282 5.06 -23.82 -11.81
CA SER A 282 5.86 -25.01 -12.11
C SER A 282 7.18 -25.01 -11.31
N ALA A 283 7.75 -26.19 -11.09
CA ALA A 283 9.06 -26.30 -10.46
C ALA A 283 10.14 -25.55 -11.26
N ALA A 284 10.05 -25.52 -12.60
CA ALA A 284 10.99 -24.78 -13.46
C ALA A 284 10.90 -23.26 -13.26
N GLU A 285 9.68 -22.72 -13.13
CA GLU A 285 9.48 -21.28 -12.85
C GLU A 285 10.02 -20.92 -11.47
N LEU A 286 9.75 -21.75 -10.45
CA LEU A 286 10.32 -21.54 -9.11
C LEU A 286 11.85 -21.56 -9.13
N THR A 287 12.47 -22.52 -9.83
CA THR A 287 13.92 -22.56 -10.00
C THR A 287 14.46 -21.27 -10.59
N SER A 288 13.86 -20.79 -11.70
CA SER A 288 14.27 -19.53 -12.34
C SER A 288 14.17 -18.34 -11.40
N LEU A 289 13.08 -18.23 -10.64
CA LEU A 289 12.88 -17.16 -9.67
C LEU A 289 13.87 -17.23 -8.49
N ILE A 290 14.17 -18.44 -7.99
CA ILE A 290 15.15 -18.65 -6.93
C ILE A 290 16.54 -18.24 -7.42
N GLU A 291 16.95 -18.70 -8.60
CA GLU A 291 18.24 -18.34 -9.21
C GLU A 291 18.34 -16.82 -9.40
N ALA A 292 17.27 -16.18 -9.90
CA ALA A 292 17.21 -14.73 -10.06
C ALA A 292 17.33 -14.00 -8.71
N ALA A 293 16.66 -14.48 -7.66
CA ALA A 293 16.75 -13.91 -6.32
C ALA A 293 18.11 -14.16 -5.64
N ASN A 294 18.79 -15.26 -5.96
CA ASN A 294 20.12 -15.58 -5.44
C ASN A 294 21.22 -14.70 -6.03
N LYS A 295 21.02 -14.08 -7.20
CA LYS A 295 21.95 -13.10 -7.77
C LYS A 295 22.19 -11.87 -6.89
N VAL A 296 21.38 -11.66 -5.84
CA VAL A 296 21.53 -10.54 -4.90
C VAL A 296 21.97 -10.97 -3.48
N CYS A 297 22.30 -12.25 -3.27
CA CYS A 297 22.77 -12.77 -1.99
C CYS A 297 24.22 -12.37 -1.65
N SER A 298 25.08 -12.18 -2.66
CA SER A 298 26.48 -11.79 -2.47
C SER A 298 26.72 -10.32 -2.82
N LYS A 299 27.73 -9.71 -2.18
CA LYS A 299 28.35 -8.48 -2.69
C LYS A 299 28.94 -8.85 -4.06
N SER A 300 28.26 -8.50 -5.14
CA SER A 300 28.82 -8.63 -6.48
C SER A 300 30.07 -7.76 -6.58
N ASP A 301 31.14 -8.25 -7.22
CA ASP A 301 32.34 -7.45 -7.59
C ASP A 301 32.02 -6.28 -8.54
N LYS A 302 30.76 -6.10 -8.93
CA LYS A 302 30.29 -4.93 -9.65
C LYS A 302 30.32 -3.73 -8.70
N PRO A 303 30.71 -2.54 -9.18
CA PRO A 303 30.82 -1.35 -8.35
C PRO A 303 29.54 -1.16 -7.53
N ASP A 304 29.71 -0.87 -6.25
CA ASP A 304 28.62 -0.58 -5.31
C ASP A 304 27.59 0.31 -5.98
N LEU A 305 26.31 0.11 -5.62
CA LEU A 305 25.21 0.94 -6.11
C LEU A 305 25.57 2.42 -5.96
N VAL A 306 26.05 3.05 -7.04
CA VAL A 306 26.33 4.47 -7.08
C VAL A 306 24.97 5.16 -7.11
N VAL A 307 24.46 5.45 -5.92
CA VAL A 307 23.29 6.29 -5.76
C VAL A 307 23.75 7.71 -6.08
N MET A 308 23.65 8.11 -7.35
CA MET A 308 23.88 9.50 -7.74
C MET A 308 22.83 10.38 -7.05
N ARG A 309 23.26 11.15 -6.07
CA ARG A 309 22.44 12.10 -5.32
C ARG A 309 22.61 13.48 -5.95
N ARG A 310 21.52 14.09 -6.43
CA ARG A 310 21.52 15.54 -6.67
C ARG A 310 21.44 16.18 -5.30
N LEU A 311 22.55 16.71 -4.79
CA LEU A 311 22.53 17.59 -3.61
C LEU A 311 21.61 18.76 -3.97
N ARG A 312 20.43 18.83 -3.34
CA ARG A 312 19.69 20.08 -3.29
C ARG A 312 20.48 20.94 -2.30
N LEU A 313 21.27 21.87 -2.83
CA LEU A 313 21.79 22.98 -2.05
C LEU A 313 20.56 23.67 -1.45
N VAL A 314 20.44 23.60 -0.13
CA VAL A 314 19.45 24.36 0.62
C VAL A 314 20.01 25.78 0.64
N GLY A 315 19.47 26.63 -0.24
CA GLY A 315 19.61 28.09 -0.17
C GLY A 315 18.40 28.69 0.51
#